data_AF-A0A062V5H1-F1
#
_entry.id   AF-A0A062V5H1-F1
#
_cell.length_a   1.000
_cell.length_b   1.000
_cell.length_c   1.000
_cell.angle_alpha   90.00
_cell.angle_beta   90.00
_cell.angle_gamma   90.00
#
_symmetry.space_group_name_H-M   'P 1'
#
loop_
_entity.id
_entity.type
_entity.pdbx_description
1 polymer ?
#
loop_
_entity_poly.entity_id
_entity_poly.type
_entity_poly.pdbx_seq_one_letter_code
_entity_poly.pdbx_strand_id
1 'polypeptide(L)' 'MDIFDVLTTISKRKIAFMHAGTNENEALIKAEFEVSKEYHIPLLDIKKLV' A
#
# COMPACT_ATOMS: atom_id res chain seq x y z
N MET A 1 15.66 4.02 2.58
CA MET A 1 14.22 4.29 2.41
C MET A 1 13.58 4.15 3.76
N ASP A 2 12.81 5.15 4.20
CA ASP A 2 12.25 5.16 5.56
C ASP A 2 10.96 4.32 5.60
N ILE A 3 10.66 3.74 6.75
CA ILE A 3 9.39 3.04 7.02
C ILE A 3 8.19 3.98 6.81
N PHE A 4 8.38 5.28 7.09
CA PHE A 4 7.38 6.32 6.88
C PHE A 4 7.15 6.61 5.39
N ASP A 5 8.17 6.47 4.53
CA ASP A 5 8.02 6.62 3.08
C ASP A 5 7.17 5.48 2.50
N VAL A 6 7.35 4.26 3.00
CA VAL A 6 6.56 3.08 2.63
C VAL A 6 5.08 3.33 2.95
N LEU A 7 4.78 3.72 4.19
CA LEU A 7 3.42 3.99 4.65
C LEU A 7 2.76 5.13 3.87
N THR A 8 3.51 6.20 3.60
CA THR A 8 3.02 7.33 2.80
C THR A 8 2.66 6.88 1.38
N THR A 9 3.47 6.00 0.79
CA THR A 9 3.23 5.47 -0.55
C THR A 9 2.02 4.54 -0.61
N ILE A 10 1.84 3.68 0.40
CA ILE A 10 0.63 2.84 0.54
C ILE A 10 -0.61 3.74 0.66
N SER A 11 -0.56 4.77 1.50
CA SER A 11 -1.68 5.69 1.71
C SER A 11 -2.06 6.44 0.42
N LYS A 12 -1.07 6.97 -0.32
CA LYS A 12 -1.30 7.63 -1.62
C LYS A 12 -1.94 6.70 -2.64
N ARG A 13 -1.45 5.46 -2.76
CA ARG A 13 -2.03 4.45 -3.67
C ARG A 13 -3.43 4.03 -3.25
N LYS A 14 -3.67 3.84 -1.95
CA LYS A 14 -5.01 3.52 -1.42
C LYS A 14 -6.02 4.58 -1.85
N ILE A 15 -5.70 5.86 -1.65
CA ILE A 15 -6.57 6.98 -2.03
C ILE A 15 -6.81 6.98 -3.54
N ALA A 16 -5.78 6.74 -4.36
CA ALA A 16 -5.93 6.65 -5.81
C ALA A 16 -6.88 5.53 -6.24
N PHE A 17 -6.78 4.33 -5.64
CA PHE A 17 -7.69 3.23 -5.90
C PHE A 17 -9.12 3.50 -5.41
N MET A 18 -9.27 4.17 -4.26
CA MET A 18 -10.57 4.60 -3.76
C MET A 18 -11.23 5.62 -4.71
N HIS A 19 -10.47 6.58 -5.22
CA HIS A 19 -10.96 7.53 -6.23
C HIS A 19 -11.33 6.84 -7.56
N ALA A 20 -10.70 5.71 -7.88
CA ALA A 20 -11.08 4.86 -9.01
C ALA A 20 -12.35 4.01 -8.76
N GLY A 21 -13.03 4.19 -7.62
CA GLY A 21 -14.24 3.47 -7.26
C GLY A 21 -13.99 2.10 -6.62
N THR A 22 -12.75 1.80 -6.23
CA THR A 22 -12.42 0.57 -5.48
C THR A 22 -12.82 0.75 -4.02
N ASN A 23 -13.36 -0.29 -3.38
CA ASN A 23 -13.66 -0.22 -1.95
C ASN A 23 -12.37 -0.03 -1.12
N GLU A 24 -12.48 0.51 0.09
CA GLU A 24 -11.31 0.84 0.91
C GLU A 24 -10.41 -0.38 1.19
N ASN A 25 -11.02 -1.54 1.45
CA ASN A 25 -10.28 -2.75 1.81
C ASN A 25 -9.52 -3.33 0.61
N GLU A 26 -10.16 -3.40 -0.56
CA GLU A 26 -9.52 -3.79 -1.82
C GLU A 26 -8.46 -2.79 -2.26
N ALA A 27 -8.73 -1.49 -2.08
CA ALA A 27 -7.78 -0.42 -2.36
C ALA A 27 -6.52 -0.56 -1.50
N LEU A 28 -6.69 -0.91 -0.23
CA LEU A 28 -5.56 -1.15 0.68
C LEU A 28 -4.75 -2.38 0.25
N ILE A 29 -5.41 -3.52 0.01
CA ILE A 29 -4.74 -4.75 -0.43
C ILE A 29 -3.95 -4.53 -1.73
N LYS A 30 -4.53 -3.81 -2.70
CA LYS A 30 -3.83 -3.46 -3.94
C LYS A 30 -2.64 -2.55 -3.70
N ALA A 31 -2.80 -1.52 -2.86
CA ALA A 31 -1.74 -0.59 -2.52
C ALA A 31 -0.55 -1.29 -1.85
N GLU A 32 -0.81 -2.14 -0.85
CA GLU A 32 0.20 -2.96 -0.18
C GLU A 32 0.94 -3.87 -1.17
N PHE A 33 0.20 -4.50 -2.09
CA PHE A 33 0.78 -5.40 -3.08
C PHE A 33 1.68 -4.69 -4.09
N GLU A 34 1.28 -3.52 -4.58
CA GLU A 34 2.13 -2.72 -5.47
C GLU A 34 3.38 -2.21 -4.76
N VAL A 35 3.25 -1.72 -3.53
CA VAL A 35 4.37 -1.24 -2.72
C VAL A 35 5.33 -2.39 -2.39
N SER A 36 4.81 -3.58 -2.09
CA SER A 36 5.62 -4.78 -1.89
C SER A 36 6.49 -5.09 -3.10
N LYS A 37 5.93 -4.98 -4.31
CA LYS A 37 6.67 -5.21 -5.56
C LYS A 37 7.67 -4.11 -5.87
N GLU A 38 7.27 -2.85 -5.72
CA GLU A 38 8.12 -1.70 -6.07
C GLU A 38 9.35 -1.61 -5.17
N TYR A 39 9.16 -1.85 -3.87
CA TYR A 39 10.23 -1.71 -2.90
C TYR A 39 10.90 -3.03 -2.53
N HIS A 40 10.48 -4.13 -3.15
CA HIS A 40 10.96 -5.48 -2.86
C HIS A 40 10.84 -5.85 -1.37
N ILE A 41 9.82 -5.31 -0.69
CA ILE A 41 9.53 -5.59 0.72
C ILE A 41 8.51 -6.73 0.76
N PRO A 42 8.72 -7.80 1.56
CA PRO A 42 7.73 -8.85 1.71
C PRO A 42 6.37 -8.28 2.11
N LEU A 43 5.31 -8.71 1.43
CA LEU A 43 3.94 -8.26 1.72
C LEU A 43 3.56 -8.53 3.19
N LEU A 44 4.10 -9.61 3.78
CA LEU A 44 3.90 -9.93 5.18
C LEU A 44 4.44 -8.86 6.12
N ASP A 45 5.59 -8.26 5.79
CA ASP A 45 6.18 -7.21 6.61
C ASP A 45 5.43 -5.89 6.44
N ILE A 46 4.92 -5.61 5.24
CA ILE A 46 3.99 -4.49 4.99
C ILE A 46 2.70 -4.65 5.81
N LYS A 47 2.11 -5.85 5.82
CA LYS A 47 0.89 -6.13 6.59
C LYS A 47 1.05 -6.06 8.10
N LYS A 48 2.28 -6.11 8.62
CA LYS A 48 2.56 -5.87 10.04
C LYS A 48 2.60 -4.38 10.40
N LEU A 49 2.73 -3.51 9.39
CA LEU A 49 2.86 -2.07 9.56
C LEU A 49 1.51 -1.32 9.47
N VAL A 50 0.47 -1.99 8.94
CA VAL A 50 -0.86 -1.42 8.69
C VAL A 50 -1.90 -2.02 9.62
#